data_AF-T0S1I7-F1
#
_entry.id   AF-T0S1I7-F1
#
_cell.length_a   1.000
_cell.length_b   1.000
_cell.length_c   1.000
_cell.angle_alpha   90.00
_cell.angle_beta   90.00
_cell.angle_gamma   90.00
#
_symmetry.space_group_name_H-M   'P 1'
#
loop_
_entity.id
_entity.type
_entity.pdbx_description
1 polymer ?
#
loop_
_entity_poly.entity_id
_entity_poly.type
_entity_poly.pdbx_seq_one_letter_code
_entity_poly.pdbx_strand_id
1 'polypeptide(L)'
;MQEEGVSVKRFGFKEVCSSFGVKDPLIVEKKDPKTIDCMGREFNISKFCLNKYELVHNYTKARFDAVEKRVNCYFAETVILSLECDKKHNHYCIKPDHGCKKMQKDFAFGLDFSRSLLLEKMPMILKCFYSSKAPLQ
;
A
#
# COMPACT_ATOMS: atom_id res chain seq x y z
N MET A 1 -9.94 7.37 -0.68
CA MET A 1 -8.88 6.99 -1.65
C MET A 1 -9.57 6.47 -2.88
N GLN A 2 -9.16 6.93 -4.05
CA GLN A 2 -9.68 6.51 -5.36
C GLN A 2 -8.51 5.93 -6.15
N GLU A 3 -8.76 4.87 -6.91
CA GLU A 3 -7.74 4.16 -7.69
C GLU A 3 -8.34 3.81 -9.06
N GLU A 4 -7.57 3.98 -10.13
CA GLU A 4 -7.97 3.67 -11.51
C GLU A 4 -7.06 2.59 -12.11
N GLY A 5 -7.62 1.73 -12.97
CA GLY A 5 -6.89 0.60 -13.56
C GLY A 5 -6.50 -0.47 -12.54
N VAL A 6 -7.32 -0.68 -11.51
CA VAL A 6 -6.97 -1.53 -10.37
C VAL A 6 -6.95 -3.01 -10.75
N SER A 7 -5.83 -3.67 -10.51
CA SER A 7 -5.74 -5.13 -10.52
C SER A 7 -5.17 -5.65 -9.20
N VAL A 8 -5.51 -6.90 -8.86
CA VAL A 8 -5.13 -7.51 -7.58
C VAL A 8 -4.60 -8.92 -7.82
N LYS A 9 -3.40 -9.20 -7.30
CA LYS A 9 -2.85 -10.56 -7.20
C LYS A 9 -2.98 -11.02 -5.76
N ARG A 10 -3.56 -12.22 -5.56
CA ARG A 10 -3.93 -12.73 -4.25
C ARG A 10 -3.12 -13.96 -3.91
N PHE A 11 -2.61 -14.00 -2.69
CA PHE A 11 -1.71 -15.05 -2.21
C PHE A 11 -2.17 -15.58 -0.87
N GLY A 12 -2.18 -16.90 -0.69
CA GLY A 12 -2.56 -17.49 0.58
C GLY A 12 -1.53 -17.20 1.66
N PHE A 13 -1.96 -17.08 2.92
CA PHE A 13 -1.06 -16.86 4.06
C PHE A 13 0.10 -17.86 4.12
N LYS A 14 -0.17 -19.15 3.89
CA LYS A 14 0.86 -20.18 3.86
C LYS A 14 1.90 -19.95 2.76
N GLU A 15 1.46 -19.59 1.55
CA GLU A 15 2.36 -19.27 0.43
C GLU A 15 3.27 -18.09 0.77
N VAL A 16 2.72 -17.04 1.39
CA VAL A 16 3.48 -15.87 1.83
C VAL A 16 4.54 -16.27 2.85
N CYS A 17 4.19 -17.05 3.86
CA CYS A 17 5.15 -17.55 4.84
C CYS A 17 6.25 -18.43 4.21
N SER A 18 5.89 -19.30 3.27
CA SER A 18 6.85 -20.12 2.52
C SER A 18 7.83 -19.25 1.72
N SER A 19 7.39 -18.13 1.15
CA SER A 19 8.27 -17.19 0.45
C SER A 19 9.33 -16.54 1.35
N PHE A 20 9.06 -16.46 2.66
CA PHE A 20 10.00 -16.00 3.68
C PHE A 20 10.86 -17.15 4.26
N GLY A 21 10.77 -18.35 3.69
CA GLY A 21 11.55 -19.51 4.09
C GLY A 21 10.99 -20.29 5.27
N VAL A 22 9.75 -20.00 5.73
CA VAL A 22 9.07 -20.80 6.75
C VAL A 22 8.43 -22.02 6.07
N LYS A 23 9.02 -23.21 6.27
CA LYS A 23 8.50 -24.46 5.71
C LYS A 23 7.29 -24.95 6.50
N ASP A 24 6.30 -25.48 5.79
CA ASP A 24 5.08 -26.09 6.33
C ASP A 24 4.42 -25.31 7.49
N PRO A 25 4.07 -24.03 7.27
CA PRO A 25 3.55 -23.20 8.33
C PRO A 25 2.16 -23.68 8.79
N LEU A 26 2.10 -24.22 10.02
CA LEU A 26 0.88 -24.76 10.62
C LEU A 26 0.00 -23.66 11.23
N ILE A 27 0.65 -22.67 11.86
CA ILE A 27 -0.01 -21.53 12.51
C ILE A 27 0.41 -20.28 11.75
N VAL A 28 -0.55 -19.69 11.04
CA VAL A 28 -0.34 -18.43 10.30
C VAL A 28 -1.49 -17.49 10.58
N GLU A 29 -1.15 -16.28 11.00
CA GLU A 29 -2.13 -15.28 11.37
C GLU A 29 -1.68 -13.87 11.01
N LYS A 30 -2.68 -12.99 10.89
CA LYS A 30 -2.43 -11.55 10.75
C LYS A 30 -2.19 -10.97 12.14
N LYS A 31 -1.01 -10.43 12.40
CA LYS A 31 -0.69 -9.75 13.66
C LYS A 31 -1.17 -8.30 13.68
N ASP A 32 -0.89 -7.56 12.60
CA ASP A 32 -1.30 -6.17 12.43
C ASP A 32 -1.63 -5.87 10.95
N PRO A 33 -2.03 -4.64 10.56
CA PRO A 33 -2.39 -4.33 9.17
C PRO A 33 -1.31 -4.58 8.10
N LYS A 34 -0.03 -4.72 8.48
CA LYS A 34 1.12 -4.96 7.59
C LYS A 34 1.98 -6.15 7.98
N THR A 35 1.77 -6.75 9.15
CA THR A 35 2.59 -7.86 9.65
C THR A 35 1.82 -9.17 9.67
N ILE A 36 2.41 -10.19 9.03
CA ILE A 36 1.97 -11.58 9.12
C ILE A 36 2.86 -12.31 10.12
N ASP A 37 2.26 -13.09 11.00
CA ASP A 37 2.96 -14.02 11.89
C ASP A 37 2.93 -15.42 11.24
N CYS A 38 4.12 -15.96 11.01
CA CYS A 38 4.38 -17.28 10.48
C CYS A 38 5.06 -18.14 11.55
N MET A 39 4.27 -18.71 12.46
CA MET A 39 4.73 -19.56 13.58
C MET A 39 5.72 -18.87 14.55
N GLY A 40 5.35 -17.69 15.05
CA GLY A 40 6.14 -16.88 15.98
C GLY A 40 7.22 -16.04 15.29
N ARG A 41 7.25 -16.01 13.96
CA ARG A 41 8.16 -15.18 13.16
C ARG A 41 7.35 -14.16 12.38
N GLU A 42 7.71 -12.89 12.54
CA GLU A 42 6.95 -11.78 12.00
C GLU A 42 7.57 -11.22 10.71
N PHE A 43 6.73 -11.04 9.68
CA PHE A 43 7.16 -10.54 8.39
C PHE A 43 6.24 -9.42 7.89
N ASN A 44 6.82 -8.43 7.22
CA ASN A 44 6.06 -7.37 6.59
C ASN A 44 5.57 -7.81 5.20
N ILE A 45 4.27 -7.80 4.97
CA ILE A 45 3.66 -8.28 3.71
C ILE A 45 4.00 -7.42 2.49
N SER A 46 4.37 -6.14 2.69
CA SER A 46 4.86 -5.31 1.59
C SER A 46 6.17 -5.87 1.04
N LYS A 47 7.05 -6.43 1.88
CA LYS A 47 8.31 -7.05 1.40
C LYS A 47 8.04 -8.24 0.50
N PHE A 48 7.00 -9.04 0.79
CA PHE A 48 6.60 -10.14 -0.08
C PHE A 48 6.21 -9.66 -1.47
N CYS A 49 5.28 -8.69 -1.55
CA CYS A 49 4.87 -8.14 -2.83
C CYS A 49 6.04 -7.45 -3.57
N LEU A 50 6.86 -6.67 -2.85
CA LEU A 50 8.02 -5.98 -3.42
C LEU A 50 9.03 -6.97 -4.01
N ASN A 51 9.38 -8.03 -3.30
CA ASN A 51 10.31 -9.04 -3.82
C ASN A 51 9.74 -9.76 -5.06
N LYS A 52 8.42 -9.89 -5.16
CA LYS A 52 7.75 -10.54 -6.30
C LYS A 52 7.56 -9.62 -7.51
N TYR A 53 7.51 -8.31 -7.27
CA TYR A 53 7.08 -7.29 -8.24
C TYR A 53 8.02 -6.07 -8.28
N GLU A 54 9.29 -6.24 -7.94
CA GLU A 54 10.26 -5.14 -7.82
C GLU A 54 10.39 -4.32 -9.11
N LEU A 55 10.27 -4.99 -10.26
CA LEU A 55 10.38 -4.39 -11.59
C LEU A 55 9.03 -3.87 -12.13
N VAL A 56 7.95 -4.01 -11.39
CA VAL A 56 6.58 -3.69 -11.85
C VAL A 56 6.17 -2.32 -11.31
N HIS A 57 6.27 -1.30 -12.16
CA HIS A 57 6.07 0.11 -11.79
C HIS A 57 4.66 0.47 -11.34
N ASN A 58 3.64 -0.32 -11.67
CA ASN A 58 2.26 -0.05 -11.25
C ASN A 58 1.89 -0.69 -9.90
N TYR A 59 2.82 -1.35 -9.19
CA TYR A 59 2.56 -1.84 -7.83
C TYR A 59 2.32 -0.69 -6.85
N THR A 60 1.22 -0.74 -6.10
CA THR A 60 0.85 0.34 -5.17
C THR A 60 1.08 -0.03 -3.71
N LYS A 61 0.51 -1.14 -3.26
CA LYS A 61 0.51 -1.53 -1.83
C LYS A 61 0.17 -3.00 -1.62
N ALA A 62 0.49 -3.50 -0.44
CA ALA A 62 0.05 -4.80 0.07
C ALA A 62 -1.02 -4.60 1.15
N ARG A 63 -2.07 -5.43 1.16
CA ARG A 63 -3.06 -5.49 2.24
C ARG A 63 -3.49 -6.91 2.53
N PHE A 64 -3.93 -7.14 3.75
CA PHE A 64 -4.62 -8.37 4.11
C PHE A 64 -6.07 -8.36 3.66
N ASP A 65 -6.50 -9.49 3.13
CA ASP A 65 -7.88 -9.95 3.20
C ASP A 65 -7.97 -10.92 4.39
N ALA A 66 -8.47 -10.42 5.52
CA ALA A 66 -8.53 -11.20 6.75
C ALA A 66 -9.62 -12.28 6.71
N VAL A 67 -10.64 -12.11 5.87
CA VAL A 67 -11.75 -13.06 5.72
C VAL A 67 -11.25 -14.28 4.95
N GLU A 68 -10.64 -14.04 3.79
CA GLU A 68 -10.14 -15.11 2.91
C GLU A 68 -8.76 -15.63 3.30
N LYS A 69 -8.14 -15.09 4.36
CA LYS A 69 -6.75 -15.36 4.78
C LYS A 69 -5.76 -15.23 3.62
N ARG A 70 -5.81 -14.08 2.94
CA ARG A 70 -4.96 -13.76 1.79
C ARG A 70 -4.20 -12.46 1.95
N VAL A 71 -3.03 -12.39 1.32
CA VAL A 71 -2.32 -11.15 1.07
C VAL A 71 -2.60 -10.73 -0.36
N ASN A 72 -3.08 -9.51 -0.51
CA ASN A 72 -3.39 -8.88 -1.78
C ASN A 72 -2.28 -7.89 -2.14
N CYS A 73 -1.63 -8.10 -3.28
CA CYS A 73 -0.76 -7.11 -3.91
C CYS A 73 -1.60 -6.32 -4.92
N TYR A 74 -1.72 -5.01 -4.70
CA TYR A 74 -2.51 -4.10 -5.53
C TYR A 74 -1.64 -3.43 -6.57
N PHE A 75 -2.23 -3.21 -7.74
CA PHE A 75 -1.65 -2.48 -8.84
C PHE A 75 -2.68 -1.47 -9.35
N ALA A 76 -2.24 -0.28 -9.71
CA ALA A 76 -3.09 0.76 -10.27
C ALA A 76 -2.27 1.67 -11.17
N GLU A 77 -2.90 2.29 -12.17
CA GLU A 77 -2.22 3.31 -12.98
C GLU A 77 -2.15 4.63 -12.23
N THR A 78 -3.24 4.97 -11.56
CA THR A 78 -3.41 6.23 -10.83
C THR A 78 -3.98 5.96 -9.45
N VAL A 79 -3.45 6.65 -8.44
CA VAL A 79 -3.97 6.67 -7.07
C VAL A 79 -4.20 8.12 -6.67
N ILE A 80 -5.40 8.40 -6.17
CA ILE A 80 -5.75 9.68 -5.55
C ILE A 80 -6.03 9.43 -4.07
N LEU A 81 -5.14 9.93 -3.22
CA LEU A 81 -5.32 9.89 -1.78
C LEU A 81 -5.96 11.20 -1.32
N SER A 82 -7.05 11.10 -0.56
CA SER A 82 -7.68 12.24 0.11
C SER A 82 -7.49 12.07 1.62
N LEU A 83 -6.96 13.08 2.27
CA LEU A 83 -6.68 13.11 3.70
C LEU A 83 -7.31 14.35 4.31
N GLU A 84 -8.16 14.17 5.32
CA GLU A 84 -8.65 15.28 6.13
C GLU A 84 -7.55 15.76 7.07
N CYS A 85 -7.33 17.08 7.09
CA CYS A 85 -6.32 17.74 7.91
C CYS A 85 -6.82 17.95 9.34
N ASP A 86 -7.14 16.85 10.02
CA ASP A 86 -7.51 16.86 11.43
C ASP A 86 -6.28 17.04 12.35
N LYS A 87 -6.49 17.09 13.67
CA LYS A 87 -5.40 17.23 14.66
C LYS A 87 -4.32 16.14 14.54
N LYS A 88 -4.67 14.94 14.09
CA LYS A 88 -3.75 13.79 13.99
C LYS A 88 -2.96 13.80 12.67
N HIS A 89 -3.51 14.40 11.64
CA HIS A 89 -2.97 14.36 10.28
C HIS A 89 -2.47 15.72 9.77
N ASN A 90 -2.63 16.79 10.54
CA ASN A 90 -2.25 18.14 10.17
C ASN A 90 -0.77 18.27 9.74
N HIS A 91 0.13 17.44 10.28
CA HIS A 91 1.55 17.47 9.89
C HIS A 91 1.79 17.12 8.42
N TYR A 92 0.88 16.40 7.76
CA TYR A 92 0.93 16.17 6.32
C TYR A 92 0.47 17.40 5.52
N CYS A 93 -0.40 18.23 6.10
CA CYS A 93 -1.03 19.36 5.42
C CYS A 93 -0.21 20.66 5.49
N ILE A 94 0.71 20.79 6.46
CA ILE A 94 1.61 21.97 6.56
C ILE A 94 2.48 22.13 5.32
N LYS A 95 2.98 21.01 4.77
CA LYS A 95 3.75 20.96 3.52
C LYS A 95 3.14 19.89 2.61
N PRO A 96 2.09 20.24 1.84
CA PRO A 96 1.29 19.29 1.05
C PRO A 96 2.12 18.30 0.22
N ASP A 97 3.07 18.78 -0.59
CA ASP A 97 3.92 17.93 -1.43
C ASP A 97 4.79 16.96 -0.60
N HIS A 98 5.38 17.45 0.48
CA HIS A 98 6.18 16.62 1.37
C HIS A 98 5.31 15.58 2.09
N GLY A 99 4.10 15.97 2.50
CA GLY A 99 3.13 15.07 3.11
C GLY A 99 2.71 13.95 2.15
N CYS A 100 2.39 14.30 0.91
CA CYS A 100 2.06 13.33 -0.14
C CYS A 100 3.24 12.38 -0.42
N LYS A 101 4.46 12.89 -0.61
CA LYS A 101 5.66 12.04 -0.79
C LYS A 101 5.90 11.09 0.37
N LYS A 102 5.59 11.50 1.61
CA LYS A 102 5.69 10.62 2.78
C LYS A 102 4.64 9.50 2.74
N MET A 103 3.41 9.81 2.32
CA MET A 103 2.32 8.84 2.19
C MET A 103 2.47 7.90 0.99
N GLN A 104 3.16 8.31 -0.06
CA GLN A 104 3.43 7.52 -1.26
C GLN A 104 3.95 6.11 -0.92
N LYS A 105 4.88 6.01 0.03
CA LYS A 105 5.48 4.73 0.46
C LYS A 105 4.49 3.69 0.99
N ASP A 106 3.33 4.15 1.47
CA ASP A 106 2.31 3.30 2.09
C ASP A 106 1.10 3.00 1.19
N PHE A 107 0.86 3.85 0.20
CA PHE A 107 -0.38 3.83 -0.59
C PHE A 107 -0.16 3.75 -2.10
N ALA A 108 1.03 4.12 -2.60
CA ALA A 108 1.33 4.26 -4.01
C ALA A 108 2.84 4.04 -4.28
N PHE A 109 3.40 2.94 -3.79
CA PHE A 109 4.86 2.71 -3.71
C PHE A 109 5.58 2.84 -5.06
N GLY A 110 5.09 2.18 -6.11
CA GLY A 110 5.70 2.18 -7.44
C GLY A 110 5.29 3.37 -8.32
N LEU A 111 4.27 4.13 -7.92
CA LEU A 111 3.77 5.26 -8.70
C LEU A 111 4.57 6.51 -8.41
N ASP A 112 4.71 7.39 -9.39
CA ASP A 112 5.34 8.68 -9.20
C ASP A 112 4.37 9.69 -8.60
N PHE A 113 4.86 10.50 -7.66
CA PHE A 113 4.11 11.66 -7.18
C PHE A 113 4.01 12.72 -8.28
N SER A 114 2.77 13.06 -8.66
CA SER A 114 2.52 14.06 -9.71
C SER A 114 2.31 15.45 -9.12
N ARG A 115 1.39 15.59 -8.15
CA ARG A 115 1.07 16.88 -7.49
C ARG A 115 0.28 16.67 -6.20
N SER A 116 0.24 17.70 -5.37
CA SER A 116 -0.69 17.81 -4.25
C SER A 116 -1.68 18.97 -4.46
N LEU A 117 -2.83 18.91 -3.80
CA LEU A 117 -3.83 19.97 -3.77
C LEU A 117 -4.43 20.05 -2.36
N LEU A 118 -4.28 21.20 -1.70
CA LEU A 118 -4.94 21.46 -0.43
C LEU A 118 -6.25 22.21 -0.70
N LEU A 119 -7.38 21.59 -0.35
CA LEU A 119 -8.69 22.21 -0.44
C LEU A 119 -8.98 22.94 0.87
N GLU A 120 -9.06 24.26 0.82
CA GLU A 120 -9.27 25.14 1.99
C GLU A 120 -10.74 25.22 2.46
N LYS A 121 -11.57 24.23 2.10
CA LYS A 121 -12.91 24.05 2.67
C LYS A 121 -12.76 23.40 4.04
N MET A 122 -13.50 23.82 5.06
CA MET A 122 -13.45 23.18 6.39
C MET A 122 -14.29 21.89 6.44
N PRO A 123 -13.73 20.75 6.93
CA PRO A 123 -12.32 20.55 7.31
C PRO A 123 -11.41 20.48 6.07
N MET A 124 -10.23 21.09 6.15
CA MET A 124 -9.27 21.13 5.02
C MET A 124 -8.95 19.72 4.53
N ILE A 125 -8.88 19.53 3.21
CA ILE A 125 -8.62 18.22 2.60
C ILE A 125 -7.36 18.30 1.73
N LEU A 126 -6.34 17.53 2.09
CA LEU A 126 -5.18 17.30 1.24
C LEU A 126 -5.49 16.17 0.24
N LYS A 127 -5.39 16.47 -1.05
CA LYS A 127 -5.40 15.50 -2.14
C LYS A 127 -3.99 15.27 -2.67
N CYS A 128 -3.59 14.02 -2.81
CA CYS A 128 -2.33 13.61 -3.40
C CYS A 128 -2.59 12.77 -4.64
N PHE A 129 -1.92 13.11 -5.73
CA PHE A 129 -2.06 12.44 -7.01
C PHE A 129 -0.77 11.68 -7.31
N TYR A 130 -0.91 10.38 -7.60
CA TYR A 130 0.18 9.50 -7.98
C TYR A 130 -0.17 8.79 -9.28
N SER A 131 0.79 8.65 -10.19
CA SER A 131 0.59 8.04 -11.50
C SER A 131 1.81 7.24 -11.95
N SER A 132 1.59 6.13 -12.66
CA SER A 132 2.67 5.40 -13.34
C SER A 132 3.22 6.22 -14.51
N LYS A 133 4.55 6.25 -14.70
CA LYS A 133 5.18 6.76 -15.93
C LYS A 133 5.04 5.81 -17.13
N ALA A 134 4.79 4.52 -16.88
CA ALA A 134 4.71 3.49 -17.90
C ALA A 134 3.25 3.06 -18.15
N PRO A 135 2.80 2.95 -19.41
CA PRO A 135 1.52 2.31 -19.73
C PRO A 135 1.53 0.83 -19.33
N LEU A 136 0.35 0.26 -19.05
CA LEU A 136 0.18 -1.16 -18.68
C LEU A 136 0.87 -2.07 -19.70
N GLN A 137 1.75 -2.96 -19.22
CA GLN A 137 2.19 -4.15 -19.95
C GLN A 137 1.20 -5.30 -19.74
#